data_AF-M1BRH4-F1
#
_entry.id   AF-M1BRH4-F1
#
_cell.length_a   1.000
_cell.length_b   1.000
_cell.length_c   1.000
_cell.angle_alpha   90.00
_cell.angle_beta   90.00
_cell.angle_gamma   90.00
#
_symmetry.space_group_name_H-M   'P 1'
#
loop_
_entity.id
_entity.type
_entity.pdbx_description
1 polymer ?
#
loop_
_entity_poly.entity_id
_entity_poly.type
_entity_poly.pdbx_seq_one_letter_code
_entity_poly.pdbx_strand_id
1 'polypeptide(L)' 'MTALIANPNAMKKVQAEIRESVGKNSIVNEDNVQKLQYFKAVIKETFRLYTPAPLLLPRETKFHTRRI' A
#
# COMPACT_ATOMS: atom_id res chain seq x y z
N MET A 1 -0.29 -5.36 8.37
CA MET A 1 -1.40 -6.22 8.86
C MET A 1 -2.03 -5.67 10.14
N THR A 2 -1.25 -5.23 11.12
CA THR A 2 -1.76 -4.61 12.37
C THR A 2 -2.71 -3.43 12.15
N ALA A 3 -2.37 -2.53 11.21
CA ALA A 3 -3.21 -1.38 10.85
C ALA A 3 -4.64 -1.76 10.40
N LEU A 4 -4.81 -2.91 9.75
CA LEU A 4 -6.12 -3.42 9.32
C LEU A 4 -6.88 -4.08 10.47
N ILE A 5 -6.17 -4.80 11.36
CA ILE A 5 -6.77 -5.41 12.55
C ILE A 5 -7.32 -4.33 13.49
N ALA A 6 -6.61 -3.21 13.63
CA ALA A 6 -7.06 -2.06 14.42
C ALA A 6 -8.28 -1.35 13.80
N ASN A 7 -8.55 -1.53 12.50
CA ASN A 7 -9.63 -0.86 11.77
C ASN A 7 -10.57 -1.89 11.09
N PRO A 8 -11.51 -2.50 11.84
CA PRO A 8 -12.37 -3.56 11.33
C PRO A 8 -13.25 -3.14 10.14
N ASN A 9 -13.61 -1.85 10.04
CA ASN A 9 -14.37 -1.33 8.91
C ASN A 9 -13.56 -1.36 7.60
N ALA A 10 -12.28 -0.96 7.66
CA ALA A 10 -11.37 -1.05 6.52
C ALA A 10 -11.11 -2.50 6.12
N MET A 11 -10.95 -3.39 7.11
CA MET A 11 -10.80 -4.83 6.88
C MET A 11 -12.00 -5.44 6.14
N LYS A 12 -13.23 -5.15 6.58
CA LYS A 12 -14.45 -5.63 5.92
C LYS A 12 -14.53 -5.15 4.47
N LYS A 13 -14.18 -3.88 4.21
CA LYS A 13 -14.23 -3.29 2.87
C LYS A 13 -13.19 -3.91 1.92
N VAL A 14 -11.97 -4.15 2.38
CA VAL A 14 -10.95 -4.88 1.61
C VAL A 14 -11.40 -6.31 1.31
N GLN A 15 -11.94 -7.02 2.30
CA GLN A 15 -12.42 -8.39 2.09
C GLN A 15 -13.60 -8.46 1.10
N ALA A 16 -14.50 -7.47 1.12
CA ALA A 16 -15.59 -7.37 0.16
C ALA A 16 -15.05 -7.15 -1.27
N GLU A 17 -14.13 -6.19 -1.44
CA GLU A 17 -13.50 -5.90 -2.74
C GLU A 17 -12.76 -7.12 -3.31
N ILE A 18 -12.02 -7.85 -2.47
CA ILE A 18 -11.31 -9.07 -2.90
C ILE A 18 -12.29 -10.16 -3.34
N ARG A 19 -13.37 -10.39 -2.57
CA ARG A 19 -14.39 -11.39 -2.91
C ARG A 19 -15.11 -11.05 -4.22
N GLU A 20 -15.35 -9.77 -4.47
CA GLU A 20 -15.97 -9.29 -5.71
C GLU A 20 -15.03 -9.45 -6.91
N SER A 21 -13.76 -9.06 -6.77
CA SER A 21 -12.81 -9.04 -7.90
C SER A 21 -12.20 -10.40 -8.24
N VAL A 22 -11.96 -11.27 -7.25
CA VAL A 22 -11.25 -12.56 -7.45
C VAL A 22 -12.22 -13.74 -7.56
N GLY A 23 -13.46 -13.59 -7.06
CA GLY A 23 -14.47 -14.64 -7.10
C GLY A 23 -14.10 -15.88 -6.29
N LYS A 24 -14.47 -17.08 -6.78
CA LYS A 24 -14.16 -18.38 -6.15
C LYS A 24 -12.72 -18.85 -6.34
N ASN A 25 -11.91 -18.13 -7.12
CA ASN A 25 -10.53 -18.52 -7.35
C ASN A 25 -9.73 -18.23 -6.07
N SER A 26 -9.06 -19.26 -5.53
CA SER A 26 -8.37 -19.15 -4.24
C SER A 26 -7.06 -18.37 -4.31
N ILE A 27 -6.55 -18.10 -5.52
CA ILE A 27 -5.24 -17.50 -5.74
C ILE A 27 -5.40 -16.15 -6.46
N VAL A 28 -4.73 -15.14 -5.92
CA VAL A 28 -4.68 -13.78 -6.48
C VAL A 28 -3.47 -13.70 -7.42
N ASN A 29 -3.71 -13.42 -8.71
CA ASN A 29 -2.67 -13.14 -9.70
C ASN A 29 -2.39 -11.63 -9.80
N GLU A 30 -1.27 -11.22 -10.41
CA GLU A 30 -0.92 -9.79 -10.55
C GLU A 30 -1.99 -8.97 -11.28
N ASP A 31 -2.67 -9.54 -12.28
CA ASP A 31 -3.76 -8.88 -13.01
C ASP A 31 -4.97 -8.58 -12.11
N ASN A 32 -5.21 -9.44 -11.12
CA ASN A 32 -6.28 -9.23 -10.15
C ASN A 32 -5.91 -8.10 -9.19
N VAL A 33 -4.63 -7.97 -8.83
CA VAL A 33 -4.14 -6.88 -7.96
C VAL A 33 -4.38 -5.50 -8.59
N GLN A 34 -4.36 -5.39 -9.91
CA GLN A 34 -4.67 -4.12 -10.60
C GLN A 34 -6.13 -3.67 -10.39
N LYS A 35 -7.06 -4.61 -10.21
CA LYS A 35 -8.49 -4.33 -9.99
C LYS A 35 -8.82 -3.95 -8.54
N LEU A 36 -7.95 -4.31 -7.58
CA LEU A 36 -8.14 -4.05 -6.15
C LEU A 36 -7.68 -2.62 -5.77
N GLN A 37 -8.47 -1.62 -6.13
CA GLN A 37 -8.13 -0.20 -5.92
C GLN A 37 -8.08 0.19 -4.45
N TYR A 38 -9.05 -0.26 -3.64
CA TYR A 38 -9.11 0.07 -2.22
C TYR A 38 -8.01 -0.66 -1.44
N PHE A 39 -7.73 -1.93 -1.76
CA PHE A 39 -6.57 -2.63 -1.21
C PHE A 39 -5.25 -1.89 -1.47
N LYS A 40 -5.06 -1.37 -2.69
CA LYS A 40 -3.88 -0.54 -3.02
C LYS A 40 -3.82 0.74 -2.18
N ALA A 41 -4.97 1.38 -1.93
CA ALA A 41 -5.04 2.55 -1.06
C ALA A 41 -4.66 2.22 0.39
N VAL A 42 -5.09 1.07 0.91
CA VAL A 42 -4.72 0.60 2.25
C VAL A 42 -3.21 0.37 2.37
N ILE A 43 -2.57 -0.22 1.36
CA ILE A 43 -1.12 -0.41 1.34
C ILE A 43 -0.41 0.95 1.40
N LYS A 44 -0.83 1.91 0.57
CA LYS A 44 -0.26 3.27 0.56
C LYS A 44 -0.40 3.96 1.92
N GLU A 45 -1.57 3.86 2.54
CA GLU A 45 -1.82 4.47 3.85
C GLU A 45 -1.01 3.80 4.95
N THR A 46 -0.83 2.47 4.87
CA THR A 46 0.03 1.74 5.80
C THR A 46 1.47 2.23 5.71
N PHE A 47 2.01 2.44 4.51
CA PHE A 47 3.35 3.00 4.34
C PHE A 47 3.45 4.46 4.78
N ARG A 48 2.38 5.25 4.64
CA ARG A 48 2.32 6.63 5.14
C ARG A 48 2.45 6.68 6.67
N LEU A 49 1.74 5.78 7.37
CA LEU A 49 1.75 5.70 8.84
C LEU A 49 3.00 5.00 9.39
N TYR A 50 3.39 3.89 8.75
CA TYR A 50 4.51 3.04 9.15
C TYR A 50 5.51 2.99 8.01
N THR A 51 6.31 4.05 7.89
CA THR A 51 7.35 4.14 6.89
C THR A 51 8.55 3.28 7.32
N PRO A 52 8.89 2.19 6.61
CA PRO A 52 10.02 1.33 7.00
C PRO A 52 11.38 2.04 6.83
N ALA A 53 11.45 3.08 5.99
CA ALA A 53 12.64 3.91 5.79
C ALA A 53 12.28 5.41 5.87
N PRO A 54 12.12 5.99 7.08
CA PRO A 54 11.70 7.38 7.25
C PRO A 54 12.66 8.40 6.63
N LEU A 55 13.97 8.12 6.67
CA LEU A 55 15.02 8.98 6.13
C LEU A 55 15.50 8.52 4.74
N LEU A 56 14.85 7.51 4.15
CA LEU A 56 15.23 6.90 2.88
C LEU A 56 16.73 6.53 2.84
N LEU A 57 17.32 6.54 1.65
CA LEU A 57 18.76 6.38 1.47
C LEU A 57 19.42 7.77 1.37
N PRO A 58 20.58 7.98 2.02
CA PRO A 58 21.36 9.20 1.86
C PRO A 58 21.59 9.52 0.38
N ARG A 59 21.35 10.77 -0.01
CA ARG A 59 21.56 11.26 -1.38
C ARG A 59 22.51 12.44 -1.37
N GLU A 60 23.56 12.35 -2.17
CA GLU A 60 24.56 13.40 -2.36
C GLU A 60 24.39 14.07 -3.72
N THR A 61 24.56 15.38 -3.78
CA THR A 61 24.56 16.13 -5.04
C THR A 61 25.92 16.02 -5.72
N LYS A 62 25.94 15.62 -7.00
CA LYS A 62 27.20 15.46 -7.76
C LYS A 62 27.81 16.78 -8.25
N PHE A 63 27.08 17.90 -8.15
CA PHE A 63 27.48 19.19 -8.68
C PHE A 63 27.18 20.31 -7.69
N HIS A 64 27.95 21.40 -7.78
CA HIS A 64 27.79 22.56 -6.91
C HIS A 64 26.41 23.19 -7.11
N THR A 65 25.54 23.02 -6.11
CA THR A 65 24.26 23.70 -6.07
C THR A 65 24.50 25.02 -5.34
N ARG A 66 24.53 26.15 -6.05
CA ARG A 66 24.60 27.48 -5.40
C ARG A 66 23.39 27.60 -4.46
N ARG A 67 23.64 27.74 -3.16
CA ARG A 67 22.59 28.14 -2.20
C ARG A 67 22.19 29.57 -2.53
N ILE A 68 20.90 29.75 -2.82
CA ILE A 68 20.24 31.06 -2.97
C ILE A 68 20.06 31.67 -1.59
#